data_AF-A0A4Q6A9Q6-F1
#
_entry.id   AF-A0A4Q6A9Q6-F1
#
_cell.length_a   1.000
_cell.length_b   1.000
_cell.length_c   1.000
_cell.angle_alpha   90.00
_cell.angle_beta   90.00
_cell.angle_gamma   90.00
#
_symmetry.space_group_name_H-M   'P 1'
#
loop_
_entity.id
_entity.type
_entity.pdbx_description
1 polymer ?
#
loop_
_entity_poly.entity_id
_entity_poly.type
_entity_poly.pdbx_seq_one_letter_code
_entity_poly.pdbx_strand_id
1 'polypeptide(L)' 'ADHRTAPVNALGYLRVMFTVDDVDEMVARLSKHGAQLVGEVVQYENAYRLCYIRGVEGLLIGLAEEIGNK' A
#
# COMPACT_ATOMS: atom_id res chain seq x y z
N ALA A 1 -14.14 15.57 -10.30
CA ALA A 1 -14.67 15.05 -9.03
C ALA A 1 -13.50 14.55 -8.21
N ASP A 2 -13.56 14.66 -6.89
CA ASP A 2 -12.50 14.16 -6.01
C ASP A 2 -12.61 12.63 -5.91
N HIS A 3 -11.60 11.93 -6.44
CA HIS A 3 -11.58 10.46 -6.48
C HIS A 3 -10.70 9.85 -5.37
N ARG A 4 -10.20 10.66 -4.43
CA ARG A 4 -9.27 10.19 -3.39
C ARG A 4 -9.82 9.01 -2.61
N THR A 5 -11.12 8.96 -2.33
CA THR A 5 -11.77 7.87 -1.57
C THR A 5 -12.56 6.88 -2.44
N ALA A 6 -12.48 7.00 -3.77
CA ALA A 6 -13.21 6.12 -4.68
C ALA A 6 -12.78 4.65 -4.49
N PRO A 7 -13.67 3.67 -4.71
CA PRO A 7 -13.32 2.26 -4.60
C PRO A 7 -12.25 1.88 -5.64
N VAL A 8 -11.50 0.82 -5.38
CA VAL A 8 -10.34 0.41 -6.21
C VAL A 8 -10.71 0.02 -7.64
N ASN A 9 -11.98 -0.30 -7.90
CA ASN A 9 -12.53 -0.64 -9.20
C ASN A 9 -13.18 0.56 -9.90
N ALA A 10 -12.80 1.79 -9.56
CA ALA A 10 -13.23 3.01 -10.25
C ALA A 10 -12.33 3.34 -11.46
N LEU A 11 -12.89 4.02 -12.46
CA LEU A 11 -12.14 4.48 -13.63
C LEU A 11 -11.23 5.66 -13.28
N GLY A 12 -10.02 5.68 -13.86
CA GLY A 12 -9.04 6.76 -13.70
C GLY A 12 -7.70 6.29 -13.12
N TYR A 13 -6.90 7.24 -12.63
CA TYR A 13 -5.65 6.92 -11.95
C TYR A 13 -5.93 6.19 -10.63
N LEU A 14 -5.28 5.04 -10.43
CA LEU A 14 -5.54 4.17 -9.29
C LEU A 14 -4.65 4.48 -8.09
N ARG A 15 -3.32 4.38 -8.25
CA ARG A 15 -2.33 4.62 -7.19
C ARG A 15 -0.91 4.69 -7.74
N VAL A 16 0.00 5.23 -6.93
CA VAL A 16 1.45 5.02 -7.06
C VAL A 16 1.89 3.83 -6.21
N MET A 17 2.98 3.16 -6.59
CA MET A 17 3.58 2.04 -5.87
C MET A 17 5.00 2.43 -5.43
N PHE A 18 5.35 2.15 -4.18
CA PHE A 18 6.69 2.36 -3.64
C PHE A 18 7.30 1.04 -3.17
N THR A 19 8.56 0.81 -3.54
CA THR A 19 9.36 -0.27 -2.95
C THR A 19 9.96 0.20 -1.63
N VAL A 20 9.90 -0.63 -0.60
CA VAL A 20 10.38 -0.37 0.76
C VAL A 20 11.20 -1.56 1.29
N ASP A 21 12.09 -1.31 2.24
CA ASP A 21 12.99 -2.35 2.79
C ASP A 21 12.30 -3.33 3.75
N ASP A 22 11.23 -2.88 4.42
CA ASP A 22 10.42 -3.66 5.36
C ASP A 22 8.96 -3.19 5.28
N VAL A 23 8.09 -4.04 4.73
CA VAL A 23 6.67 -3.67 4.55
C VAL A 23 5.92 -3.65 5.88
N ASP A 24 6.27 -4.50 6.83
CA ASP A 24 5.59 -4.60 8.12
C ASP A 24 5.90 -3.38 8.99
N GLU A 25 7.16 -2.96 9.04
CA GLU A 25 7.59 -1.74 9.73
C GLU A 25 6.91 -0.51 9.12
N MET A 26 6.92 -0.39 7.80
CA MET A 26 6.32 0.75 7.11
C MET A 26 4.82 0.84 7.36
N VAL A 27 4.09 -0.29 7.24
CA VAL A 27 2.65 -0.34 7.52
C VAL A 27 2.37 0.02 8.98
N ALA A 28 3.13 -0.54 9.93
CA ALA A 28 2.95 -0.25 11.35
C ALA A 28 3.21 1.24 11.67
N ARG A 29 4.24 1.84 11.06
CA ARG A 29 4.55 3.27 11.23
C ARG A 29 3.47 4.16 10.63
N LEU A 30 3.04 3.90 9.40
CA LEU A 30 2.01 4.70 8.74
C LEU A 30 0.65 4.57 9.44
N SER A 31 0.33 3.39 9.97
CA SER A 31 -0.91 3.17 10.73
C SER A 31 -0.96 4.03 12.00
N LYS A 32 0.18 4.22 12.69
CA LYS A 32 0.29 5.15 13.84
C LYS A 32 0.02 6.61 13.45
N HIS A 33 0.21 6.96 12.18
CA HIS A 33 -0.08 8.28 11.63
C HIS A 33 -1.47 8.37 10.95
N GLY A 34 -2.33 7.36 11.14
CA GLY A 34 -3.71 7.38 10.65
C GLY A 34 -3.92 6.74 9.28
N ALA A 35 -2.90 6.12 8.68
CA ALA A 35 -3.10 5.32 7.48
C ALA A 35 -3.91 4.05 7.80
N GLN A 36 -4.68 3.58 6.82
CA GLN A 36 -5.51 2.39 6.96
C GLN A 36 -5.14 1.34 5.93
N LEU A 37 -4.91 0.10 6.36
CA LEU A 37 -4.67 -1.02 5.47
C LEU A 37 -5.93 -1.34 4.66
N VAL A 38 -5.77 -1.55 3.36
CA VAL A 38 -6.83 -2.01 2.45
C VAL A 38 -6.55 -3.46 2.10
N GLY A 39 -7.34 -4.37 2.67
CA GLY A 39 -7.10 -5.80 2.57
C GLY A 39 -6.01 -6.25 3.55
N GLU A 40 -5.02 -6.99 3.05
CA GLU A 40 -3.98 -7.63 3.85
C GLU A 40 -2.60 -7.39 3.21
N VAL A 41 -1.53 -7.60 4.00
CA VAL A 41 -0.18 -7.74 3.44
C VAL A 41 -0.08 -9.14 2.84
N VAL A 42 0.08 -9.21 1.52
CA VAL A 42 0.11 -10.47 0.77
C VAL A 42 1.52 -10.75 0.25
N GLN A 43 1.89 -12.02 0.24
CA GLN A 43 3.14 -12.48 -0.37
C GLN A 43 2.87 -13.03 -1.76
N TYR A 44 3.59 -12.51 -2.76
CA TYR A 44 3.61 -13.00 -4.12
C TYR A 44 4.84 -13.89 -4.32
N GLU A 45 4.57 -15.21 -4.40
CA GLU A 45 5.59 -16.24 -4.54
C GLU A 45 6.73 -16.06 -3.51
N ASN A 46 7.99 -16.20 -3.92
CA ASN A 46 9.16 -15.89 -3.10
C ASN A 46 9.85 -14.60 -3.56
N ALA A 47 9.10 -13.68 -4.19
CA ALA A 47 9.64 -12.50 -4.85
C ALA A 47 9.26 -11.19 -4.17
N TYR A 48 8.01 -11.04 -3.73
CA TYR A 48 7.53 -9.78 -3.14
C TYR A 48 6.53 -9.97 -2.01
N ARG A 49 6.53 -9.04 -1.05
CA ARG A 49 5.40 -8.81 -0.13
C ARG A 49 4.80 -7.46 -0.45
N LEU A 50 3.48 -7.34 -0.54
CA LEU A 50 2.84 -6.07 -0.91
C LEU A 50 1.49 -5.86 -0.24
N CYS A 51 1.09 -4.60 -0.15
CA CYS A 51 -0.23 -4.20 0.34
C CYS A 51 -0.67 -2.86 -0.24
N TYR A 52 -1.96 -2.55 -0.12
CA TYR A 52 -2.47 -1.19 -0.33
C TYR A 52 -2.85 -0.54 1.00
N ILE A 53 -2.62 0.76 1.08
CA ILE A 53 -3.05 1.59 2.20
C ILE A 53 -3.83 2.81 1.70
N ARG A 54 -4.72 3.31 2.55
CA ARG A 54 -5.29 4.66 2.49
C ARG A 54 -4.45 5.57 3.37
N GLY A 55 -3.72 6.50 2.77
CA GLY A 55 -2.87 7.47 3.47
C GLY A 55 -3.59 8.78 3.78
N VAL A 56 -2.85 9.88 3.69
CA VAL A 56 -3.37 11.24 3.86
C VAL A 56 -4.57 11.48 2.95
N GLU A 57 -5.65 12.03 3.52
CA GLU A 57 -6.92 12.34 2.83
C GLU A 57 -7.54 11.14 2.09
N GLY A 58 -7.20 9.90 2.47
CA GLY A 58 -7.72 8.69 1.84
C GLY A 58 -7.06 8.32 0.52
N LEU A 59 -5.95 8.96 0.15
CA LEU A 59 -5.19 8.59 -1.06
C LEU A 59 -4.76 7.12 -1.04
N LEU A 60 -4.99 6.43 -2.15
CA LEU A 60 -4.58 5.03 -2.30
C LEU A 60 -3.11 4.95 -2.69
N ILE A 61 -2.32 4.21 -1.89
CA ILE A 61 -0.89 3.98 -2.11
C ILE A 61 -0.60 2.49 -2.04
N GLY A 62 0.26 2.00 -2.93
CA GLY A 62 0.83 0.65 -2.86
C GLY A 62 2.20 0.65 -2.20
N LEU A 63 2.46 -0.35 -1.37
CA LEU A 63 3.78 -0.65 -0.81
C LEU A 63 4.18 -2.06 -1.23
N ALA A 64 5.46 -2.25 -1.56
CA ALA A 64 6.04 -3.54 -1.85
C ALA A 64 7.44 -3.68 -1.23
N GLU A 65 7.75 -4.84 -0.67
CA GLU A 65 9.08 -5.27 -0.23
C GLU A 65 9.55 -6.38 -1.17
N GLU A 66 10.77 -6.27 -1.69
CA GLU A 66 11.41 -7.33 -2.48
C GLU A 66 11.97 -8.41 -1.54
N ILE A 67 11.62 -9.67 -1.79
CA ILE A 67 12.09 -10.82 -1.02
C ILE A 67 13.33 -11.39 -1.72
N GLY A 68 14.40 -11.60 -0.95
CA GLY A 68 15.64 -12.23 -1.44
C GLY A 68 16.78 -11.28 -1.76
N ASN A 69 16.59 -9.97 -1.57
CA ASN A 69 17.63 -8.95 -1.75
C ASN A 69 18.21 -8.45 -0.41
N LYS A 70 18.22 -9.31 0.62
CA LYS A 70 18.76 -9.03 1.97
C LYS A 70 20.08 -9.75 2.18
#